data_AF-A0A7S2YWC6-F1
#
_entry.id   AF-A0A7S2YWC6-F1
#
_cell.length_a   1.000
_cell.length_b   1.000
_cell.length_c   1.000
_cell.angle_alpha   90.00
_cell.angle_beta   90.00
_cell.angle_gamma   90.00
#
_symmetry.space_group_name_H-M   'P 1'
#
loop_
_entity.id
_entity.type
_entity.pdbx_description
1 polymer ?
#
loop_
_entity_poly.entity_id
_entity_poly.type
_entity_poly.pdbx_seq_one_letter_code
_entity_poly.pdbx_strand_id
1 'polypeptide(L)'
;ATLTDVEKKTLARPTGPIVSLLSKDYHIVQAPMRPNVIQALLEAFIVSQPLPKLPMELVKYLGKTFNAWHVSIKLLESYLPRVEDKDRCLDALAELYQLLNEEDIFLGLWKRRCLTEETRIGLSYVQHGKHTQAQEVFLQAMAKVRSG
;
A
#
# COMPACT_ATOMS: atom_id res chain seq x y z
N ALA A 1 -8.41 7.49 -29.81
CA ALA A 1 -8.22 8.93 -29.53
C ALA A 1 -7.13 9.06 -28.47
N THR A 2 -6.08 9.82 -28.74
CA THR A 2 -4.99 10.05 -27.79
C THR A 2 -5.34 11.25 -26.91
N LEU A 3 -5.21 11.12 -25.60
CA LEU A 3 -5.50 12.20 -24.64
C LEU A 3 -4.69 13.46 -24.99
N THR A 4 -5.33 14.62 -24.92
CA THR A 4 -4.65 15.91 -25.01
C THR A 4 -3.75 16.15 -23.80
N ASP A 5 -2.74 17.01 -23.92
CA ASP A 5 -1.81 17.26 -22.81
C ASP A 5 -2.48 17.94 -21.60
N VAL A 6 -3.58 18.67 -21.84
CA VAL A 6 -4.43 19.24 -20.78
C VAL A 6 -5.17 18.13 -20.01
N GLU A 7 -5.73 17.15 -20.72
CA GLU A 7 -6.39 16.00 -20.09
C GLU A 7 -5.39 15.14 -19.33
N LYS A 8 -4.20 14.90 -19.88
CA LYS A 8 -3.10 14.20 -19.18
C LYS A 8 -2.70 14.91 -17.88
N LYS A 9 -2.61 16.25 -17.90
CA LYS A 9 -2.29 17.06 -16.71
C LYS A 9 -3.44 17.05 -15.68
N THR A 10 -4.68 16.92 -16.15
CA THR A 10 -5.86 16.78 -15.28
C THR A 10 -5.89 15.40 -14.61
N LEU A 11 -5.53 14.34 -15.33
CA LEU A 11 -5.36 12.98 -14.80
C LEU A 11 -4.19 12.87 -13.79
N ALA A 12 -3.22 13.79 -13.87
CA ALA A 12 -2.13 13.89 -12.90
C ALA A 12 -2.54 14.50 -11.54
N ARG A 13 -3.79 14.96 -11.41
CA ARG A 13 -4.45 15.28 -10.13
C ARG A 13 -5.30 14.07 -9.70
N PRO A 14 -5.61 13.88 -8.40
CA PRO A 14 -6.51 12.81 -7.97
C PRO A 14 -7.78 12.86 -8.83
N THR A 15 -7.97 11.80 -9.62
CA THR A 15 -8.85 11.88 -10.79
C THR A 15 -10.29 11.78 -10.34
N GLY A 16 -10.94 12.92 -10.07
CA GLY A 16 -12.31 13.00 -9.54
C GLY A 16 -13.30 12.04 -10.20
N PRO A 17 -13.35 11.92 -11.54
CA PRO A 17 -14.25 10.99 -12.22
C PRO A 17 -13.91 9.50 -11.98
N ILE A 18 -12.62 9.12 -12.05
CA ILE A 18 -12.20 7.72 -11.85
C ILE A 18 -12.42 7.30 -10.39
N VAL A 19 -12.06 8.18 -9.45
CA VAL A 19 -12.30 7.94 -8.01
C VAL A 19 -13.81 7.82 -7.75
N SER A 20 -14.63 8.69 -8.35
CA SER A 20 -16.10 8.63 -8.24
C SER A 20 -16.68 7.33 -8.80
N LEU A 21 -16.18 6.85 -9.94
CA LEU A 21 -16.58 5.57 -10.55
C LEU A 21 -16.24 4.40 -9.64
N LEU A 22 -14.97 4.28 -9.23
CA LEU A 22 -14.49 3.15 -8.41
C LEU A 22 -15.11 3.12 -7.00
N SER A 23 -15.60 4.26 -6.51
CA SER A 23 -16.23 4.37 -5.19
C SER A 23 -17.73 4.03 -5.22
N LYS A 24 -18.29 3.60 -6.37
CA LYS A 24 -19.70 3.23 -6.45
C LYS A 24 -19.96 1.87 -5.78
N ASP A 25 -21.02 1.83 -5.00
CA ASP A 25 -21.51 0.70 -4.22
C ASP A 25 -21.98 -0.47 -5.08
N TYR A 26 -22.55 -0.21 -6.26
CA TYR A 26 -23.02 -1.26 -7.18
C TYR A 26 -21.92 -2.24 -7.60
N HIS A 27 -20.64 -1.88 -7.45
CA HIS A 27 -19.55 -2.81 -7.70
C HIS A 27 -19.56 -4.00 -6.74
N ILE A 28 -20.13 -3.89 -5.53
CA ILE A 28 -20.12 -4.98 -4.55
C ILE A 28 -20.74 -6.28 -5.08
N VAL A 29 -21.73 -6.18 -5.98
CA VAL A 29 -22.44 -7.34 -6.57
C VAL A 29 -21.50 -8.22 -7.40
N GLN A 30 -20.47 -7.64 -8.02
CA GLN A 30 -19.46 -8.37 -8.80
C GLN A 30 -18.22 -8.75 -7.99
N ALA A 31 -18.14 -8.40 -6.70
CA ALA A 31 -17.01 -8.76 -5.84
C ALA A 31 -16.68 -10.27 -5.79
N PRO A 32 -17.64 -11.22 -5.80
CA PRO A 32 -17.32 -12.65 -5.85
C PRO A 32 -16.91 -13.14 -7.25
N MET A 33 -17.21 -12.38 -8.31
CA MET A 33 -16.93 -12.79 -9.68
C MET A 33 -15.45 -12.66 -10.03
N ARG A 34 -14.96 -13.59 -10.86
CA ARG A 34 -13.57 -13.64 -11.35
C ARG A 34 -13.57 -13.91 -12.86
N PRO A 35 -13.06 -12.99 -13.71
CA PRO A 35 -12.62 -11.62 -13.39
C PRO A 35 -13.79 -10.66 -13.11
N ASN A 36 -13.55 -9.58 -12.37
CA ASN A 36 -14.50 -8.47 -12.20
C ASN A 36 -14.00 -7.16 -12.85
N VAL A 37 -14.89 -6.18 -13.00
CA VAL A 37 -14.57 -4.89 -13.66
C VAL A 37 -13.48 -4.14 -12.91
N ILE A 38 -13.42 -4.22 -11.58
CA ILE A 38 -12.38 -3.53 -10.79
C ILE A 38 -11.00 -4.10 -11.09
N GLN A 39 -10.85 -5.42 -11.14
CA GLN A 39 -9.60 -6.07 -11.51
C GLN A 39 -9.14 -5.61 -12.90
N ALA A 40 -10.03 -5.68 -13.89
CA ALA A 40 -9.71 -5.26 -15.26
C ALA A 40 -9.31 -3.77 -15.36
N LEU A 41 -10.01 -2.88 -14.64
CA LEU A 41 -9.69 -1.45 -14.62
C LEU A 41 -8.34 -1.16 -13.96
N LEU A 42 -8.06 -1.78 -12.80
CA LEU A 42 -6.79 -1.57 -12.11
C LEU A 42 -5.60 -2.11 -12.94
N GLU A 43 -5.77 -3.25 -13.62
CA GLU A 43 -4.77 -3.79 -14.56
C GLU A 43 -4.53 -2.86 -15.75
N ALA A 44 -5.59 -2.25 -16.29
CA ALA A 44 -5.46 -1.25 -17.34
C ALA A 44 -4.75 0.02 -16.85
N PHE A 45 -4.99 0.43 -15.60
CA PHE A 45 -4.36 1.64 -15.05
C PHE A 45 -2.86 1.49 -14.89
N ILE A 46 -2.36 0.33 -14.44
CA ILE A 46 -0.92 0.19 -14.23
C ILE A 46 -0.08 0.25 -15.52
N VAL A 47 -0.67 -0.11 -16.66
CA VAL A 47 -0.02 0.00 -17.97
C VAL A 47 -0.24 1.35 -18.64
N SER A 48 -1.21 2.14 -18.16
CA SER A 48 -1.58 3.41 -18.79
C SER A 48 -0.54 4.51 -18.55
N GLN A 49 -0.40 5.39 -19.55
CA GLN A 49 0.47 6.56 -19.50
C GLN A 49 -0.34 7.82 -19.85
N PRO A 50 -0.48 8.79 -18.93
CA PRO A 50 0.09 8.83 -17.57
C PRO A 50 -0.62 7.89 -16.60
N LEU A 51 0.13 7.38 -15.61
CA LEU A 51 -0.42 6.56 -14.52
C LEU A 51 -1.45 7.39 -13.71
N PRO A 52 -2.73 6.97 -13.64
CA PRO A 52 -3.77 7.68 -12.90
C PRO A 52 -3.42 7.79 -11.42
N LYS A 53 -3.70 8.94 -10.78
CA LYS A 53 -3.50 9.08 -9.34
C LYS A 53 -4.76 8.67 -8.58
N LEU A 54 -4.67 7.59 -7.81
CA LEU A 54 -5.73 7.11 -6.92
C LEU A 54 -5.34 7.31 -5.45
N PRO A 55 -6.30 7.60 -4.54
CA PRO A 55 -6.05 7.60 -3.11
C PRO A 55 -5.58 6.22 -2.60
N MET A 56 -4.60 6.19 -1.69
CA MET A 56 -4.02 4.94 -1.18
C MET A 56 -5.07 4.06 -0.49
N GLU A 57 -5.93 4.66 0.33
CA GLU A 57 -7.03 3.99 1.02
C GLU A 57 -8.01 3.33 0.06
N LEU A 58 -8.29 3.99 -1.07
CA LEU A 58 -9.16 3.43 -2.10
C LEU A 58 -8.50 2.23 -2.77
N VAL A 59 -7.23 2.33 -3.16
CA VAL A 59 -6.51 1.21 -3.81
C VAL A 59 -6.42 -0.01 -2.89
N LYS A 60 -6.17 0.23 -1.60
CA LYS A 60 -6.19 -0.78 -0.55
C LYS A 60 -7.57 -1.44 -0.43
N TYR A 61 -8.64 -0.64 -0.32
CA TYR A 61 -10.01 -1.13 -0.25
C TYR A 61 -10.38 -1.98 -1.47
N LEU A 62 -10.04 -1.51 -2.67
CA LEU A 62 -10.35 -2.23 -3.90
C LEU A 62 -9.58 -3.55 -4.00
N GLY A 63 -8.31 -3.55 -3.57
CA GLY A 63 -7.45 -4.74 -3.52
C GLY A 63 -8.08 -5.86 -2.69
N LYS A 64 -8.47 -5.54 -1.45
CA LYS A 64 -9.07 -6.53 -0.53
C LYS A 64 -10.48 -6.95 -0.92
N THR A 65 -11.32 -6.02 -1.38
CA THR A 65 -12.75 -6.28 -1.62
C THR A 65 -12.97 -7.03 -2.93
N PHE A 66 -12.22 -6.67 -3.97
CA PHE A 66 -12.40 -7.21 -5.33
C PHE A 66 -11.32 -8.23 -5.73
N ASN A 67 -10.52 -8.70 -4.76
CA ASN A 67 -9.43 -9.65 -4.98
C ASN A 67 -8.42 -9.17 -6.05
N ALA A 68 -8.09 -7.88 -6.01
CA ALA A 68 -7.11 -7.24 -6.89
C ALA A 68 -5.75 -7.05 -6.18
N TRP A 69 -5.42 -7.92 -5.22
CA TRP A 69 -4.26 -7.83 -4.31
C TRP A 69 -2.95 -7.41 -5.00
N HIS A 70 -2.47 -8.21 -5.94
CA HIS A 70 -1.17 -7.99 -6.59
C HIS A 70 -1.14 -6.69 -7.40
N VAL A 71 -2.24 -6.37 -8.08
CA VAL A 71 -2.35 -5.16 -8.90
C VAL A 71 -2.40 -3.91 -8.01
N SER A 72 -3.14 -3.98 -6.90
CA SER A 72 -3.17 -2.92 -5.88
C SER A 72 -1.81 -2.67 -5.25
N ILE A 73 -1.09 -3.74 -4.86
CA ILE A 73 0.28 -3.62 -4.33
C ILE A 73 1.19 -2.96 -5.36
N LYS A 74 1.21 -3.46 -6.60
CA LYS A 74 2.06 -2.92 -7.66
C LYS A 74 1.73 -1.46 -7.98
N LEU A 75 0.46 -1.06 -7.91
CA LEU A 75 0.03 0.35 -8.06
C LEU A 75 0.58 1.22 -6.92
N LEU A 76 0.42 0.79 -5.66
CA LEU A 76 0.94 1.51 -4.49
C LEU A 76 2.48 1.66 -4.54
N GLU A 77 3.19 0.59 -4.89
CA GLU A 77 4.65 0.63 -5.07
C GLU A 77 5.07 1.60 -6.19
N SER A 78 4.31 1.63 -7.29
CA SER A 78 4.54 2.56 -8.40
C SER A 78 4.27 4.02 -8.00
N TYR A 79 3.41 4.27 -7.01
CA TYR A 79 3.15 5.59 -6.45
C TYR A 79 4.22 6.05 -5.47
N LEU A 80 4.90 5.13 -4.75
CA LEU A 80 5.83 5.45 -3.66
C LEU A 80 6.92 6.50 -4.02
N PRO A 81 7.54 6.49 -5.22
CA PRO A 81 8.52 7.52 -5.59
C PRO A 81 7.90 8.89 -5.90
N ARG A 82 6.58 8.95 -6.12
CA ARG A 82 5.85 10.10 -6.67
C ARG A 82 4.90 10.78 -5.68
N VAL A 83 4.66 10.17 -4.53
CA VAL A 83 3.80 10.71 -3.47
C VAL A 83 4.60 11.56 -2.49
N GLU A 84 4.01 12.67 -2.05
CA GLU A 84 4.58 13.54 -1.01
C GLU A 84 4.52 12.86 0.36
N ASP A 85 3.33 12.35 0.71
CA ASP A 85 3.10 11.56 1.92
C ASP A 85 3.39 10.08 1.66
N LYS A 86 4.65 9.70 1.86
CA LYS A 86 5.10 8.31 1.72
C LYS A 86 4.57 7.43 2.84
N ASP A 87 4.36 7.98 4.05
CA ASP A 87 3.92 7.22 5.21
C ASP A 87 2.54 6.59 4.96
N ARG A 88 1.59 7.35 4.42
CA ARG A 88 0.27 6.80 4.04
C ARG A 88 0.35 5.68 3.00
N CYS A 89 1.24 5.80 2.03
CA CYS A 89 1.43 4.74 1.03
C CYS A 89 2.04 3.49 1.66
N LEU A 90 3.03 3.66 2.54
CA LEU A 90 3.68 2.58 3.29
C LEU A 90 2.71 1.89 4.26
N ASP A 91 1.83 2.64 4.93
CA ASP A 91 0.77 2.09 5.79
C ASP A 91 -0.20 1.22 4.99
N ALA A 92 -0.62 1.69 3.81
CA ALA A 92 -1.49 0.90 2.94
C ALA A 92 -0.82 -0.38 2.43
N LEU A 93 0.47 -0.31 2.06
CA LEU A 93 1.26 -1.48 1.66
C LEU A 93 1.45 -2.46 2.82
N ALA A 94 1.78 -1.97 4.01
CA ALA A 94 1.97 -2.79 5.21
C ALA A 94 0.71 -3.59 5.55
N GLU A 95 -0.48 -2.96 5.50
CA GLU A 95 -1.76 -3.65 5.73
C GLU A 95 -2.01 -4.75 4.68
N LEU A 96 -1.75 -4.48 3.38
CA LEU A 96 -1.92 -5.49 2.34
C LEU A 96 -0.95 -6.67 2.50
N TYR A 97 0.33 -6.42 2.81
CA TYR A 97 1.30 -7.47 3.08
C TYR A 97 0.94 -8.31 4.31
N GLN A 98 0.46 -7.65 5.37
CA GLN A 98 -0.02 -8.35 6.56
C GLN A 98 -1.22 -9.25 6.25
N LEU A 99 -2.20 -8.77 5.47
CA LEU A 99 -3.39 -9.55 5.11
C LEU A 99 -3.08 -10.74 4.20
N LEU A 100 -2.03 -10.65 3.38
CA LEU A 100 -1.54 -11.77 2.56
C LEU A 100 -0.59 -12.70 3.31
N ASN A 101 -0.27 -12.40 4.58
CA ASN A 101 0.72 -13.14 5.37
C ASN A 101 2.13 -13.13 4.74
N GLU A 102 2.49 -12.04 4.06
CA GLU A 102 3.81 -11.82 3.45
C GLU A 102 4.78 -11.22 4.48
N GLU A 103 5.12 -12.02 5.51
CA GLU A 103 5.85 -11.56 6.70
C GLU A 103 7.22 -10.97 6.39
N ASP A 104 7.99 -11.58 5.47
CA ASP A 104 9.33 -11.12 5.13
C ASP A 104 9.34 -9.70 4.55
N ILE A 105 8.41 -9.43 3.62
CA ILE A 105 8.29 -8.10 3.00
C ILE A 105 7.71 -7.11 4.01
N PHE A 106 6.73 -7.53 4.80
CA PHE A 106 6.16 -6.71 5.89
C PHE A 106 7.25 -6.24 6.87
N LEU A 107 8.07 -7.17 7.38
CA LEU A 107 9.18 -6.85 8.29
C LEU A 107 10.26 -6.03 7.58
N GLY A 108 10.55 -6.32 6.31
CA GLY A 108 11.45 -5.54 5.48
C GLY A 108 11.01 -4.07 5.36
N LEU A 109 9.72 -3.83 5.12
CA LEU A 109 9.14 -2.49 5.05
C LEU A 109 9.29 -1.75 6.38
N TRP A 110 8.96 -2.39 7.50
CA TRP A 110 9.11 -1.78 8.83
C TRP A 110 10.56 -1.49 9.20
N LYS A 111 11.52 -2.35 8.85
CA LYS A 111 12.96 -2.10 9.09
C LYS A 111 13.52 -0.92 8.31
N ARG A 112 12.97 -0.65 7.10
CA ARG A 112 13.35 0.51 6.29
C ARG A 112 12.71 1.81 6.80
N ARG A 113 11.53 1.72 7.42
CA ARG A 113 10.78 2.86 7.95
C ARG A 113 11.17 3.25 9.37
N CYS A 114 11.59 2.29 10.20
CA CYS A 114 11.86 2.55 11.62
C CYS A 114 12.98 3.59 11.81
N LEU A 115 12.81 4.44 12.82
CA LEU A 115 13.73 5.55 13.10
C LEU A 115 14.94 5.10 13.93
N THR A 116 14.69 4.27 14.95
CA THR A 116 15.72 3.82 15.89
C THR A 116 16.38 2.52 15.44
N GLU A 117 17.67 2.39 15.72
CA GLU A 117 18.43 1.16 15.42
C GLU A 117 17.94 -0.01 16.31
N GLU A 118 17.56 0.28 17.55
CA GLU A 118 17.03 -0.73 18.47
C GLU A 118 15.76 -1.38 17.91
N THR A 119 14.85 -0.59 17.31
CA THR A 119 13.66 -1.14 16.64
C THR A 119 14.05 -2.01 15.45
N ARG A 120 15.07 -1.62 14.68
CA ARG A 120 15.57 -2.38 13.52
C ARG A 120 16.17 -3.73 13.93
N ILE A 121 16.95 -3.74 15.00
CA ILE A 121 17.52 -4.96 15.61
C ILE A 121 16.38 -5.85 16.13
N GLY A 122 15.42 -5.28 16.86
CA GLY A 122 14.26 -6.02 17.38
C GLY A 122 13.45 -6.69 16.27
N LEU A 123 13.14 -5.95 15.19
CA LEU A 123 12.46 -6.51 14.00
C LEU A 123 13.27 -7.62 13.33
N SER A 124 14.60 -7.51 13.33
CA SER A 124 15.47 -8.56 12.82
C SER A 124 15.40 -9.82 13.69
N TYR A 125 15.35 -9.70 15.02
CA TYR A 125 15.13 -10.85 15.89
C TYR A 125 13.77 -11.50 15.67
N VAL A 126 12.69 -10.71 15.48
CA VAL A 126 11.37 -11.24 15.13
C VAL A 126 11.43 -12.09 13.86
N GLN A 127 12.09 -11.58 12.80
CA GLN A 127 12.22 -12.31 11.53
C GLN A 127 12.93 -13.67 11.70
N HIS A 128 13.86 -13.79 12.65
CA HIS A 128 14.58 -15.04 12.91
C HIS A 128 13.90 -15.94 13.96
N GLY A 129 12.68 -15.61 14.41
CA GLY A 129 11.96 -16.35 15.46
C GLY A 129 12.55 -16.19 16.87
N LYS A 130 13.46 -15.23 17.08
CA LYS A 130 14.14 -14.96 18.35
C LYS A 130 13.30 -14.01 19.22
N HIS A 131 12.10 -14.45 19.59
CA HIS A 131 11.08 -13.60 20.21
C HIS A 131 11.50 -13.03 21.58
N THR A 132 12.20 -13.82 22.42
CA THR A 132 12.68 -13.35 23.73
C THR A 132 13.67 -12.20 23.58
N GLN A 133 14.67 -12.33 22.70
CA GLN A 133 15.63 -11.26 22.43
C GLN A 133 14.94 -10.03 21.80
N ALA A 134 13.98 -10.24 20.90
CA ALA A 134 13.22 -9.14 20.32
C ALA A 134 12.48 -8.34 21.39
N GLN A 135 11.78 -9.03 22.31
CA GLN A 135 11.04 -8.41 23.40
C GLN A 135 11.95 -7.59 24.33
N GLU A 136 13.11 -8.14 24.71
CA GLU A 136 14.09 -7.42 25.54
C GLU A 136 14.56 -6.12 24.88
N VAL A 137 14.93 -6.17 23.59
CA VAL A 137 15.38 -4.99 22.85
C VAL A 137 14.27 -3.95 22.72
N PHE A 138 13.04 -4.36 22.43
CA PHE A 138 11.91 -3.43 22.35
C PHE A 138 11.62 -2.76 23.70
N LEU A 139 11.69 -3.51 24.81
CA LEU A 139 11.52 -2.96 26.15
C LEU A 139 12.60 -1.92 26.49
N GLN A 140 13.86 -2.21 26.16
CA GLN A 140 14.96 -1.27 26.35
C GLN A 140 14.77 0.00 25.50
N ALA A 141 14.36 -0.14 24.24
CA ALA A 141 14.08 0.99 23.36
C ALA A 141 12.97 1.89 23.92
N MET A 142 11.86 1.30 24.39
CA MET A 142 10.75 2.05 25.00
C MET A 142 11.16 2.74 26.31
N ALA A 143 11.96 2.08 27.15
CA ALA A 143 12.46 2.67 28.39
C ALA A 143 13.35 3.89 28.12
N LYS A 144 14.23 3.81 27.11
CA LYS A 144 15.13 4.89 26.69
C LYS A 144 14.36 6.13 26.21
N VAL A 145 13.30 5.94 25.41
CA VAL A 145 12.43 7.03 24.94
C VAL A 145 11.67 7.69 26.09
N ARG A 146 11.31 6.95 27.14
CA ARG A 146 10.61 7.50 28.31
C ARG A 146 11.53 8.29 29.24
N SER A 147 12.80 7.93 29.31
CA SER A 147 13.79 8.57 30.19
C SER A 147 14.53 9.76 29.59
N GLY A 148 14.47 9.93 28.27
CA GLY A 148 15.05 11.07 27.54
C GLY A 148 13.99 12.11 27.21
#